data_AF-A0A655QGN7-F1
#
_entry.id   AF-A0A655QGN7-F1
#
_cell.length_a   1.000
_cell.length_b   1.000
_cell.length_c   1.000
_cell.angle_alpha   90.00
_cell.angle_beta   90.00
_cell.angle_gamma   90.00
#
_symmetry.space_group_name_H-M   'P 1'
#
loop_
_entity.id
_entity.type
_entity.pdbx_description
1 polymer ?
#
loop_
_entity_poly.entity_id
_entity_poly.type
_entity_poly.pdbx_seq_one_letter_code
_entity_poly.pdbx_strand_id
1 'polypeptide(L)'
;MRAPDGLYHESQDVSPHPVALEIRYLRDISSKQLVDATEDQWRKLGFTAPQTQAWLKQLQQILPDVATGDRLVYVSDGQRGEFFFSRQQQTERSVGRIDDEAFNDAFLSIWLSPQTEYLTLRNQLIGMNRP
;
A
#
# COMPACT_ATOMS: atom_id res chain seq x y z
N MET A 1 31.30 -19.87 -15.99
CA MET A 1 32.34 -19.42 -15.03
C MET A 1 32.05 -17.96 -14.69
N ARG A 2 31.91 -17.68 -13.38
CA ARG A 2 32.11 -16.41 -12.61
C ARG A 2 31.59 -15.07 -13.18
N ALA A 3 30.70 -14.46 -12.40
CA ALA A 3 30.37 -13.04 -12.44
C ALA A 3 31.51 -12.17 -11.86
N PRO A 4 31.73 -10.98 -12.43
CA PRO A 4 32.19 -9.80 -11.71
C PRO A 4 31.30 -8.62 -12.15
N ASP A 5 30.41 -8.08 -11.34
CA ASP A 5 30.76 -7.17 -10.26
C ASP A 5 29.46 -6.89 -9.48
N GLY A 6 29.51 -7.12 -8.18
CA GLY A 6 28.38 -7.03 -7.27
C GLY A 6 28.01 -5.60 -6.91
N LEU A 7 27.42 -4.89 -7.86
CA LEU A 7 26.74 -3.61 -7.60
C LEU A 7 25.25 -3.81 -7.87
N TYR A 8 24.54 -4.33 -6.88
CA TYR A 8 23.11 -4.09 -6.79
C TYR A 8 22.95 -2.59 -6.55
N HIS A 9 22.74 -1.81 -7.62
CA HIS A 9 22.00 -0.57 -7.47
C HIS A 9 20.61 -0.99 -6.97
N GLU A 10 20.34 -0.74 -5.70
CA GLU A 10 18.98 -0.70 -5.19
C GLU A 10 18.26 0.39 -5.98
N SER A 11 17.64 0.01 -7.09
CA SER A 11 16.76 0.87 -7.85
C SER A 11 15.72 1.39 -6.86
N GLN A 12 15.84 2.65 -6.47
CA GLN A 12 14.85 3.37 -5.67
C GLN A 12 13.56 3.61 -6.47
N ASP A 13 13.50 3.12 -7.71
CA ASP A 13 12.29 2.98 -8.48
C ASP A 13 11.45 1.82 -7.92
N VAL A 14 10.45 2.17 -7.12
CA VAL A 14 9.30 1.29 -6.77
C VAL A 14 8.53 0.81 -8.02
N SER A 15 8.98 1.26 -9.20
CA SER A 15 8.70 0.81 -10.56
C SER A 15 7.38 1.33 -11.13
N PRO A 16 7.37 1.77 -12.41
CA PRO A 16 6.17 2.23 -13.14
C PRO A 16 5.27 1.06 -13.57
N HIS A 17 5.15 0.04 -12.72
CA HIS A 17 4.45 -1.19 -13.02
C HIS A 17 3.16 -1.27 -12.20
N PRO A 18 2.05 -1.69 -12.82
CA PRO A 18 0.82 -1.90 -12.10
C PRO A 18 1.02 -2.89 -10.95
N VAL A 19 0.57 -2.52 -9.75
CA VAL A 19 0.67 -3.32 -8.53
C VAL A 19 -0.71 -3.42 -7.91
N ALA A 20 -1.07 -4.62 -7.42
CA ALA A 20 -2.24 -4.82 -6.60
C ALA A 20 -1.81 -5.27 -5.20
N LEU A 21 -2.11 -4.46 -4.18
CA LEU A 21 -1.92 -4.79 -2.78
C LEU A 21 -3.20 -5.38 -2.19
N GLU A 22 -3.16 -6.62 -1.72
CA GLU A 22 -4.28 -7.24 -1.01
C GLU A 22 -3.99 -7.34 0.49
N ILE A 23 -4.92 -6.84 1.31
CA ILE A 23 -4.89 -6.92 2.77
C ILE A 23 -6.13 -7.67 3.24
N ARG A 24 -5.92 -8.75 4.00
CA ARG A 24 -6.98 -9.48 4.70
C ARG A 24 -6.91 -9.17 6.19
N TYR A 25 -8.01 -8.67 6.74
CA TYR A 25 -8.06 -8.26 8.14
C TYR A 25 -8.38 -9.45 9.03
N LEU A 26 -7.53 -9.67 10.03
CA LEU A 26 -7.67 -10.75 11.02
C LEU A 26 -8.27 -10.29 12.36
N ARG A 27 -8.60 -8.99 12.44
CA ARG A 27 -9.23 -8.36 13.60
C ARG A 27 -10.01 -7.14 13.15
N ASP A 28 -10.90 -6.69 14.01
CA ASP A 28 -11.64 -5.45 13.84
C ASP A 28 -10.73 -4.23 14.06
N ILE A 29 -10.74 -3.29 13.12
CA ILE A 29 -9.95 -2.07 13.14
C ILE A 29 -10.82 -0.93 12.63
N SER A 30 -10.90 0.16 13.39
CA SER A 30 -11.63 1.35 12.93
C SER A 30 -10.87 2.08 11.82
N SER A 31 -11.58 2.80 10.95
CA SER A 31 -11.01 3.68 9.93
C SER A 31 -9.97 4.63 10.53
N LYS A 32 -10.28 5.22 11.68
CA LYS A 32 -9.36 6.07 12.43
C LYS A 32 -8.06 5.35 12.79
N GLN A 33 -8.14 4.11 13.28
CA GLN A 33 -6.95 3.33 13.62
C GLN A 33 -6.12 2.96 12.39
N LEU A 34 -6.74 2.71 11.24
CA LEU A 34 -6.02 2.50 9.97
C LEU A 34 -5.23 3.74 9.55
N VAL A 35 -5.87 4.92 9.64
CA VAL A 35 -5.25 6.21 9.31
C VAL A 35 -4.12 6.54 10.30
N ASP A 36 -4.36 6.37 11.60
CA ASP A 36 -3.36 6.61 12.64
C ASP A 36 -2.14 5.66 12.47
N ALA A 37 -2.37 4.39 12.12
CA ALA A 37 -1.30 3.44 11.80
C ALA A 37 -0.54 3.84 10.52
N THR A 38 -1.24 4.34 9.51
CA THR A 38 -0.62 4.83 8.26
C THR A 38 0.30 6.02 8.53
N GLU A 39 -0.13 6.97 9.38
CA GLU A 39 0.71 8.09 9.81
C GLU A 39 1.99 7.62 10.52
N ASP A 40 1.89 6.63 11.41
CA ASP A 40 3.04 6.06 12.12
C ASP A 40 4.06 5.42 11.17
N GLN A 41 3.57 4.66 10.17
CA GLN A 41 4.44 4.06 9.15
C GLN A 41 5.13 5.12 8.30
N TRP A 42 4.40 6.14 7.85
CA TRP A 42 4.97 7.26 7.11
C TRP A 42 6.03 8.01 7.92
N ARG A 43 5.80 8.22 9.22
CA ARG A 43 6.79 8.84 10.10
C ARG A 43 8.08 8.01 10.20
N LYS A 44 7.97 6.68 10.30
CA LYS A 44 9.14 5.76 10.31
C LYS A 44 9.91 5.78 9.01
N LEU A 45 9.22 5.92 7.89
CA LEU A 45 9.82 6.05 6.55
C LEU A 45 10.37 7.46 6.27
N GLY A 46 10.21 8.41 7.20
CA GLY A 46 10.74 9.77 7.09
C GLY A 46 9.84 10.77 6.36
N PHE A 47 8.59 10.40 6.04
CA PHE A 47 7.62 11.36 5.51
C PHE A 47 7.17 12.32 6.61
N THR A 48 7.17 13.61 6.32
CA THR A 48 6.82 14.67 7.29
C THR A 48 5.66 15.53 6.81
N ALA A 49 4.99 16.18 7.77
CA ALA A 49 4.04 17.26 7.48
C ALA A 49 4.73 18.41 6.71
N PRO A 50 3.98 19.21 5.92
CA PRO A 50 2.51 19.27 5.83
C PRO A 50 1.88 18.32 4.81
N GLN A 51 2.67 17.76 3.90
CA GLN A 51 2.17 17.01 2.74
C GLN A 51 1.35 15.77 3.14
N THR A 52 1.84 15.00 4.12
CA THR A 52 1.14 13.81 4.64
C THR A 52 -0.22 14.12 5.25
N GLN A 53 -0.42 15.32 5.79
CA GLN A 53 -1.66 15.66 6.50
C GLN A 53 -2.86 15.81 5.56
N ALA A 54 -2.65 16.28 4.33
CA ALA A 54 -3.68 16.31 3.30
C ALA A 54 -4.07 14.88 2.88
N TRP A 55 -3.05 14.02 2.69
CA TRP A 55 -3.25 12.63 2.31
C TRP A 55 -3.96 11.81 3.39
N LEU A 56 -3.62 12.00 4.67
CA LEU A 56 -4.31 11.33 5.79
C LEU A 56 -5.80 11.70 5.85
N LYS A 57 -6.15 12.96 5.57
CA LYS A 57 -7.56 13.38 5.48
C LYS A 57 -8.29 12.66 4.35
N GLN A 58 -7.64 12.50 3.21
CA GLN A 58 -8.20 11.76 2.07
C GLN A 58 -8.36 10.27 2.41
N LEU A 59 -7.35 9.63 3.01
CA LEU A 59 -7.47 8.24 3.50
C LEU A 59 -8.64 8.07 4.47
N GLN A 60 -8.85 9.02 5.38
CA GLN A 60 -9.96 8.95 6.32
C GLN A 60 -11.35 8.98 5.65
N GLN A 61 -11.46 9.55 4.45
CA GLN A 61 -12.72 9.50 3.68
C GLN A 61 -12.87 8.20 2.87
N ILE A 62 -11.75 7.56 2.50
CA ILE A 62 -11.73 6.39 1.63
C ILE A 62 -11.82 5.09 2.43
N LEU A 63 -11.04 4.98 3.52
CA LEU A 63 -10.88 3.76 4.28
C LEU A 63 -12.10 3.56 5.20
N PRO A 64 -12.88 2.48 5.03
CA PRO A 64 -13.96 2.16 5.95
C PRO A 64 -13.43 1.54 7.25
N ASP A 65 -14.30 1.42 8.25
CA ASP A 65 -14.05 0.46 9.34
C ASP A 65 -14.01 -0.96 8.78
N VAL A 66 -13.10 -1.79 9.30
CA VAL A 66 -12.88 -3.16 8.84
C VAL A 66 -13.11 -4.14 9.98
N ALA A 67 -13.75 -5.25 9.67
CA ALA A 67 -13.99 -6.35 10.59
C ALA A 67 -13.10 -7.55 10.26
N THR A 68 -13.06 -8.52 11.17
CA THR A 68 -12.38 -9.79 10.93
C THR A 68 -12.97 -10.49 9.68
N GLY A 69 -12.09 -10.85 8.75
CA GLY A 69 -12.44 -11.49 7.48
C GLY A 69 -12.70 -10.52 6.32
N ASP A 70 -12.68 -9.21 6.57
CA ASP A 70 -12.79 -8.21 5.50
C ASP A 70 -11.50 -8.13 4.67
N ARG A 71 -11.64 -7.66 3.43
CA ARG A 71 -10.56 -7.53 2.46
C ARG A 71 -10.52 -6.12 1.89
N LEU A 72 -9.35 -5.52 1.88
CA LEU A 72 -9.06 -4.26 1.18
C LEU A 72 -8.00 -4.54 0.11
N VAL A 73 -8.27 -4.12 -1.10
CA VAL A 73 -7.35 -4.22 -2.24
C VAL A 73 -7.03 -2.80 -2.70
N TYR A 74 -5.75 -2.50 -2.91
CA TYR A 74 -5.30 -1.26 -3.53
C TYR A 74 -4.62 -1.57 -4.85
N VAL A 75 -5.17 -1.08 -5.96
CA VAL A 75 -4.62 -1.28 -7.30
C VAL A 75 -4.01 0.04 -7.75
N SER A 76 -2.72 0.03 -8.08
CA SER A 76 -2.00 1.17 -8.62
C SER A 76 -1.56 0.89 -10.06
N ASP A 77 -1.60 1.92 -10.91
CA ASP A 77 -1.00 1.89 -12.26
C ASP A 77 0.44 2.44 -12.29
N GLY A 78 0.97 2.86 -11.13
CA GLY A 78 2.26 3.53 -10.98
C GLY A 78 2.14 5.04 -10.80
N GLN A 79 1.06 5.67 -11.25
CA GLN A 79 0.80 7.10 -11.00
C GLN A 79 -0.43 7.34 -10.12
N ARG A 80 -1.46 6.52 -10.31
CA ARG A 80 -2.73 6.62 -9.57
C ARG A 80 -3.07 5.26 -8.99
N GLY A 81 -3.98 5.27 -8.03
CA GLY A 81 -4.51 4.03 -7.48
C GLY A 81 -5.95 4.10 -7.02
N GLU A 82 -6.57 2.94 -6.90
CA GLU A 82 -7.95 2.76 -6.51
C GLU A 82 -8.06 1.72 -5.40
N PHE A 83 -8.84 2.03 -4.39
CA PHE A 83 -9.17 1.15 -3.29
C PHE A 83 -10.47 0.41 -3.57
N PHE A 84 -10.41 -0.89 -3.39
CA PHE A 84 -11.54 -1.79 -3.46
C PHE A 84 -11.71 -2.49 -2.10
N PHE A 85 -12.94 -2.57 -1.63
CA PHE A 85 -13.27 -3.16 -0.34
C PHE A 85 -14.35 -4.22 -0.48
N SER A 86 -14.18 -5.34 0.21
CA SER A 86 -15.16 -6.41 0.32
C SER A 86 -15.33 -6.79 1.79
N ARG A 87 -16.58 -6.87 2.24
CA ARG A 87 -16.90 -7.50 3.53
C ARG A 87 -17.14 -8.99 3.33
N GLN A 88 -16.27 -9.84 3.83
CA GLN A 88 -16.45 -11.29 3.84
C GLN A 88 -17.00 -11.87 2.52
N GLN A 89 -18.28 -12.29 2.50
CA GLN A 89 -18.93 -12.90 1.33
C GLN A 89 -19.57 -11.88 0.36
N GLN A 90 -19.38 -10.58 0.59
CA GLN A 90 -19.91 -9.53 -0.27
C GLN A 90 -19.00 -9.28 -1.47
N THR A 91 -19.61 -8.87 -2.59
CA THR A 91 -18.88 -8.43 -3.77
C THR A 91 -17.98 -7.24 -3.43
N GLU A 92 -16.78 -7.28 -3.97
CA GLU A 92 -15.84 -6.17 -3.90
C GLU A 92 -16.41 -4.92 -4.59
N ARG A 93 -16.18 -3.75 -3.99
CA ARG A 93 -16.61 -2.45 -4.54
C ARG A 93 -15.51 -1.41 -4.38
N SER A 94 -15.43 -0.48 -5.33
CA SER A 94 -14.56 0.69 -5.20
C SER A 94 -15.02 1.56 -4.02
N VAL A 95 -14.09 2.01 -3.20
CA VAL A 95 -14.32 2.88 -2.04
C VAL A 95 -13.56 4.21 -2.12
N GLY A 96 -12.66 4.38 -3.08
CA GLY A 96 -12.00 5.65 -3.32
C GLY A 96 -10.74 5.54 -4.17
N ARG A 97 -10.20 6.70 -4.55
CA ARG A 97 -9.05 6.81 -5.45
C ARG A 97 -8.02 7.79 -4.93
N ILE A 98 -6.78 7.56 -5.36
CA ILE A 98 -5.63 8.44 -5.20
C ILE A 98 -5.18 8.83 -6.61
N ASP A 99 -5.31 10.10 -6.95
CA ASP A 99 -4.88 10.64 -8.25
C ASP A 99 -3.50 11.34 -8.18
N ASP A 100 -2.97 11.54 -6.98
CA ASP A 100 -1.67 12.17 -6.72
C ASP A 100 -0.57 11.10 -6.67
N GLU A 101 0.42 11.22 -7.56
CA GLU A 101 1.51 10.26 -7.71
C GLU A 101 2.38 10.16 -6.45
N ALA A 102 2.70 11.30 -5.82
CA ALA A 102 3.47 11.31 -4.58
C ALA A 102 2.73 10.60 -3.44
N PHE A 103 1.40 10.74 -3.37
CA PHE A 103 0.58 10.01 -2.42
C PHE A 103 0.53 8.51 -2.75
N ASN A 104 0.34 8.15 -4.02
CA ASN A 104 0.37 6.77 -4.48
C ASN A 104 1.67 6.07 -4.05
N ASP A 105 2.80 6.71 -4.32
CA ASP A 105 4.13 6.20 -4.00
C ASP A 105 4.35 6.13 -2.48
N ALA A 106 3.94 7.16 -1.74
CA ALA A 106 4.03 7.17 -0.28
C ALA A 106 3.21 6.02 0.33
N PHE A 107 2.01 5.75 -0.18
CA PHE A 107 1.18 4.66 0.32
C PHE A 107 1.77 3.29 0.01
N LEU A 108 2.21 3.05 -1.23
CA LEU A 108 2.88 1.81 -1.64
C LEU A 108 4.16 1.56 -0.84
N SER A 109 4.89 2.62 -0.49
CA SER A 109 6.14 2.54 0.28
C SER A 109 5.96 1.91 1.66
N ILE A 110 4.77 1.98 2.26
CA ILE A 110 4.45 1.30 3.54
C ILE A 110 4.64 -0.22 3.44
N TRP A 111 4.44 -0.78 2.24
CA TRP A 111 4.45 -2.23 2.01
C TRP A 111 5.69 -2.69 1.24
N LEU A 112 6.21 -1.86 0.34
CA LEU A 112 7.29 -2.22 -0.57
C LEU A 112 8.69 -1.84 -0.07
N SER A 113 8.81 -0.93 0.91
CA SER A 113 10.12 -0.49 1.39
C SER A 113 10.93 -1.63 2.03
N PRO A 114 12.26 -1.69 1.89
CA PRO A 114 13.08 -2.73 2.52
C PRO A 114 13.02 -2.70 4.06
N GLN A 115 12.51 -1.61 4.65
CA GLN A 115 12.36 -1.41 6.09
C GLN A 115 11.03 -1.91 6.66
N THR A 116 10.09 -2.41 5.84
CA THR A 116 8.81 -2.91 6.38
C THR A 116 8.98 -4.29 7.01
N GLU A 117 8.41 -4.46 8.20
CA GLU A 117 8.37 -5.73 8.94
C GLU A 117 7.50 -6.80 8.24
N TYR A 118 6.89 -6.49 7.09
CA TYR A 118 5.99 -7.36 6.34
C TYR A 118 6.71 -8.09 5.18
N LEU A 119 7.85 -8.75 5.48
CA LEU A 119 8.64 -9.51 4.52
C LEU A 119 7.81 -10.55 3.73
N THR A 120 6.76 -11.11 4.33
CA THR A 120 5.88 -12.11 3.69
C THR A 120 4.90 -11.51 2.68
N LEU A 121 4.55 -10.22 2.80
CA LEU A 121 3.68 -9.52 1.85
C LEU A 121 4.43 -9.22 0.55
N ARG A 122 5.72 -8.83 0.63
CA ARG A 122 6.57 -8.58 -0.55
C ARG A 122 6.51 -9.71 -1.58
N ASN A 123 6.54 -10.97 -1.13
CA ASN A 123 6.55 -12.13 -2.03
C ASN A 123 5.18 -12.44 -2.65
N GLN A 124 4.07 -11.96 -2.08
CA GLN A 124 2.73 -12.12 -2.68
C GLN A 124 2.38 -10.98 -3.63
N LEU A 125 2.98 -9.80 -3.42
CA LEU A 125 2.82 -8.61 -4.27
C LEU A 125 3.69 -8.67 -5.53
N ILE A 126 4.86 -9.32 -5.42
CA ILE A 126 5.66 -9.76 -6.58
C ILE A 126 5.13 -11.12 -7.07
N GLY A 127 3.80 -11.26 -7.12
CA GLY A 127 3.15 -12.19 -8.01
C GLY A 127 3.41 -11.69 -9.42
N MET A 128 4.63 -11.95 -9.92
CA MET A 128 5.01 -11.79 -11.32
C MET A 128 3.85 -12.29 -12.16
N ASN A 129 3.16 -11.34 -12.80
CA ASN A 129 2.31 -11.65 -13.92
C ASN A 129 3.17 -12.40 -14.94
N ARG A 130 2.97 -13.72 -15.00
CA ARG A 130 3.51 -14.58 -16.04
C ARG A 130 2.63 -15.82 -16.12
N PRO A 131 2.24 -16.29 -17.31
CA PRO A 131 2.39 -15.73 -18.66
C PRO A 131 1.20 -14.90 -19.15
#